data_AF-A0A942G2T7-F1
#
_entry.id   AF-A0A942G2T7-F1
#
_cell.length_a   1.000
_cell.length_b   1.000
_cell.length_c   1.000
_cell.angle_alpha   90.00
_cell.angle_beta   90.00
_cell.angle_gamma   90.00
#
_symmetry.space_group_name_H-M   'P 1'
#
loop_
_entity.id
_entity.type
_entity.pdbx_description
1 polymer ?
#
loop_
_entity_poly.entity_id
_entity_poly.type
_entity_poly.pdbx_seq_one_letter_code
_entity_poly.pdbx_strand_id
1 'polypeptide(L)'
;MFKKLMMVISVFLVMVLVMQVVGPSRAAIVVPTKPYIVERGDTLWGLAERFAPNSMDLREYVFRLRRLNDLQHSATIHPGQRLYLPSP
;
A
#
# COMPACT_ATOMS: atom_id res chain seq x y z
N MET A 1 39.07 -38.35 1.08
CA MET A 1 37.60 -38.47 1.10
C MET A 1 36.95 -37.37 1.97
N PHE A 2 37.39 -37.16 3.21
CA PHE A 2 36.83 -36.17 4.16
C PHE A 2 36.75 -34.72 3.66
N LYS A 3 37.79 -34.18 3.01
CA LYS A 3 37.77 -32.81 2.47
C LYS A 3 36.69 -32.58 1.42
N LYS A 4 36.42 -33.58 0.57
CA LYS A 4 35.34 -33.54 -0.44
C LYS A 4 33.96 -33.56 0.23
N LEU A 5 33.80 -34.35 1.30
CA LEU A 5 32.56 -34.41 2.08
C LEU A 5 32.27 -33.08 2.80
N MET A 6 33.28 -32.48 3.43
CA MET A 6 33.16 -31.14 4.05
C MET A 6 32.78 -30.06 3.05
N MET A 7 33.36 -30.10 1.84
CA MET A 7 33.05 -29.14 0.77
C MET A 7 31.58 -29.26 0.33
N VAL A 8 31.07 -30.49 0.15
CA VAL A 8 29.67 -30.71 -0.25
C VAL A 8 28.69 -30.24 0.83
N ILE A 9 28.98 -30.51 2.11
CA ILE A 9 28.15 -30.06 3.23
C ILE A 9 28.13 -28.53 3.32
N SER A 10 29.28 -27.88 3.12
CA SER A 10 29.37 -26.42 3.13
C SER A 10 28.57 -25.79 1.99
N VAL A 11 28.64 -26.35 0.78
CA VAL A 11 27.85 -25.87 -0.37
C VAL A 11 26.35 -26.05 -0.12
N PHE A 12 25.96 -27.20 0.44
CA PHE A 12 24.57 -27.46 0.77
C PHE A 12 24.05 -26.51 1.85
N LEU A 13 24.84 -26.23 2.89
CA LEU A 13 24.51 -25.26 3.94
C LEU A 13 24.32 -23.85 3.37
N VAL A 14 25.22 -23.42 2.48
CA VAL A 14 25.11 -22.10 1.81
C VAL A 14 23.86 -22.04 0.94
N MET A 15 23.56 -23.10 0.20
CA MET A 15 22.36 -23.19 -0.64
C MET A 15 21.06 -23.08 0.19
N VAL A 16 21.02 -23.77 1.34
CA VAL A 16 19.90 -23.69 2.30
C VAL A 16 19.76 -22.26 2.84
N LEU A 17 20.88 -21.60 3.19
CA LEU A 17 20.87 -20.24 3.71
C LEU A 17 20.35 -19.22 2.68
N VAL A 18 20.72 -19.38 1.40
CA VAL A 18 20.25 -18.52 0.31
C VAL A 18 18.74 -18.67 0.08
N MET A 19 18.21 -19.89 0.17
CA MET A 19 16.77 -20.14 0.02
C MET A 19 15.92 -19.46 1.11
N GLN A 20 16.47 -19.18 2.30
CA GLN A 20 15.75 -18.44 3.36
C GLN A 20 15.63 -16.94 3.08
N VAL A 21 16.55 -16.37 2.29
CA VAL A 21 16.55 -14.93 1.96
C VAL A 21 15.67 -14.65 0.74
N VAL A 22 15.53 -15.62 -0.16
CA VAL A 22 14.66 -15.54 -1.34
C VAL A 22 13.24 -15.98 -0.96
N GLY A 23 12.56 -15.16 -0.15
CA GLY A 23 11.13 -15.33 0.09
C GLY A 23 10.31 -15.01 -1.17
N PRO A 24 9.08 -15.54 -1.30
CA PRO A 24 8.19 -15.12 -2.38
C PRO A 24 8.03 -13.61 -2.30
N SER A 25 8.44 -12.91 -3.37
CA SER A 25 8.14 -11.49 -3.52
C SER A 25 6.64 -11.39 -3.44
N ARG A 26 6.11 -10.83 -2.33
CA ARG A 26 4.70 -10.47 -2.28
C ARG A 26 4.54 -9.44 -3.39
N ALA A 27 3.99 -9.86 -4.52
CA ALA A 27 3.48 -8.93 -5.51
C ALA A 27 2.60 -7.98 -4.70
N ALA A 28 3.03 -6.72 -4.58
CA ALA A 28 2.23 -5.73 -3.89
C ALA A 28 0.87 -5.79 -4.57
N ILE A 29 -0.16 -6.16 -3.82
CA ILE A 29 -1.52 -6.06 -4.32
C ILE A 29 -1.71 -4.57 -4.55
N VAL A 30 -1.50 -4.14 -5.80
CA VAL A 30 -1.79 -2.78 -6.22
C VAL A 30 -3.31 -2.72 -6.24
N VAL A 31 -3.89 -2.40 -5.09
CA VAL A 31 -5.31 -2.06 -5.01
C VAL A 31 -5.46 -0.88 -5.98
N PRO A 32 -6.26 -1.01 -7.05
CA PRO A 32 -6.39 0.06 -8.02
C PRO A 32 -7.03 1.26 -7.33
N THR A 33 -6.22 2.26 -6.99
CA THR A 33 -6.69 3.51 -6.42
C THR A 33 -6.90 4.52 -7.53
N LYS A 34 -8.03 5.22 -7.49
CA LYS A 34 -8.35 6.21 -8.51
C LYS A 34 -7.64 7.53 -8.15
N PRO A 35 -6.70 8.04 -8.97
CA PRO A 35 -6.10 9.34 -8.71
C PRO A 35 -7.14 10.45 -8.92
N TYR A 36 -7.07 11.48 -8.08
CA TYR A 36 -7.90 12.68 -8.13
C TYR A 36 -7.04 13.90 -7.85
N ILE A 37 -7.29 15.00 -8.57
CA ILE A 37 -6.63 16.29 -8.32
C ILE A 37 -7.63 17.17 -7.58
N VAL A 38 -7.25 17.63 -6.40
CA VAL A 38 -8.09 18.47 -5.55
C VAL A 38 -8.37 19.79 -6.26
N GLU A 39 -9.63 20.19 -6.30
CA GLU A 39 -10.09 21.45 -6.88
C GLU A 39 -10.33 22.51 -5.79
N ARG A 40 -10.53 23.76 -6.21
CA ARG A 40 -10.85 24.84 -5.28
C ARG A 40 -12.22 24.59 -4.65
N GLY A 41 -12.27 24.54 -3.32
CA GLY A 41 -13.49 24.31 -2.55
C GLY A 41 -13.72 22.86 -2.17
N ASP A 42 -12.89 21.93 -2.64
CA ASP A 42 -12.95 20.54 -2.21
C ASP A 42 -12.64 20.41 -0.72
N THR A 43 -13.36 19.50 -0.08
CA THR A 43 -13.12 19.05 1.30
C THR A 43 -13.14 17.53 1.31
N LEU A 44 -12.47 16.91 2.29
CA LEU A 44 -12.51 15.44 2.41
C LEU A 44 -13.94 14.90 2.55
N TRP A 45 -14.82 15.65 3.22
CA TRP A 45 -16.24 15.31 3.35
C TRP A 45 -16.99 15.45 2.03
N GLY A 46 -16.82 16.55 1.29
CA GLY A 46 -17.44 16.71 -0.03
C GLY A 46 -16.95 15.67 -1.04
N LEU A 47 -15.67 15.26 -0.95
CA LEU A 47 -15.15 14.14 -1.74
C LEU A 47 -15.79 12.81 -1.33
N ALA A 48 -16.02 12.58 -0.03
CA ALA A 48 -16.73 11.39 0.43
C ALA A 48 -18.17 11.37 -0.08
N GLU A 49 -18.91 12.47 0.02
CA GLU A 49 -20.29 12.58 -0.50
C GLU A 49 -20.37 12.30 -2.00
N ARG A 50 -19.36 12.70 -2.76
CA ARG A 50 -19.31 12.52 -4.21
C ARG A 50 -18.86 11.13 -4.66
N PHE A 51 -17.98 10.48 -3.90
CA PHE A 51 -17.27 9.28 -4.36
C PHE A 51 -17.46 8.04 -3.49
N ALA A 52 -17.99 8.18 -2.27
CA ALA A 52 -18.27 7.03 -1.44
C ALA A 52 -19.39 6.18 -2.08
N PRO A 53 -19.23 4.84 -2.12
CA PRO A 53 -20.31 3.97 -2.53
C PRO A 53 -21.46 4.01 -1.52
N ASN A 54 -22.70 3.84 -1.98
CA ASN A 54 -23.91 3.91 -1.14
C ASN A 54 -23.91 2.94 0.05
N SER A 55 -23.13 1.85 -0.03
CA SER A 55 -22.98 0.85 1.03
C SER A 55 -21.94 1.21 2.09
N MET A 56 -21.17 2.29 1.91
CA MET A 56 -20.10 2.69 2.81
C MET A 56 -20.48 3.98 3.56
N ASP A 57 -20.23 3.99 4.86
CA ASP A 57 -20.41 5.19 5.67
C ASP A 57 -19.40 6.29 5.26
N LEU A 58 -19.87 7.54 5.20
CA LEU A 58 -19.03 8.66 4.77
C LEU A 58 -17.83 8.88 5.71
N ARG A 59 -17.97 8.65 7.02
CA ARG A 59 -16.86 8.75 7.98
C ARG A 59 -15.82 7.67 7.71
N GLU A 60 -16.27 6.45 7.39
CA GLU A 60 -15.37 5.36 7.02
C GLU A 60 -14.61 5.70 5.74
N TYR A 61 -15.30 6.27 4.73
CA TYR A 61 -14.64 6.71 3.50
C TYR A 61 -13.60 7.81 3.77
N VAL A 62 -13.94 8.85 4.54
CA VAL A 62 -12.98 9.91 4.94
C VAL A 62 -11.79 9.31 5.69
N PHE A 63 -12.02 8.35 6.60
CA PHE A 63 -10.95 7.67 7.31
C PHE A 63 -10.01 6.93 6.36
N ARG A 64 -10.54 6.15 5.42
CA ARG A 64 -9.75 5.45 4.40
C ARG A 64 -9.00 6.42 3.49
N LEU A 65 -9.68 7.47 3.02
CA LEU A 65 -9.10 8.51 2.18
C LEU A 65 -7.90 9.15 2.87
N ARG A 66 -8.01 9.46 4.18
CA ARG A 66 -6.90 10.02 4.94
C ARG A 66 -5.75 9.04 5.10
N ARG A 67 -6.04 7.79 5.46
CA ARG A 67 -5.04 6.73 5.63
C ARG A 67 -4.25 6.46 4.35
N LEU A 68 -4.94 6.47 3.21
CA LEU A 68 -4.37 6.20 1.90
C LEU A 68 -3.48 7.34 1.38
N ASN A 69 -3.66 8.55 1.88
CA ASN A 69 -2.94 9.75 1.44
C ASN A 69 -2.05 10.36 2.53
N ASP A 70 -1.74 9.60 3.58
CA ASP A 70 -0.91 10.04 4.71
C ASP A 70 -1.42 11.31 5.42
N LEU A 71 -2.73 11.55 5.39
CA LEU A 71 -3.43 12.68 6.01
C LEU A 71 -3.89 12.37 7.45
N GLN A 72 -3.12 11.56 8.18
CA GLN A 72 -3.50 11.11 9.52
C GLN A 72 -3.42 12.22 10.56
N HIS A 73 -2.45 13.14 10.40
CA HIS A 73 -2.23 14.24 11.34
C HIS A 73 -2.89 15.56 10.92
N SER A 74 -3.30 15.69 9.66
CA SER A 74 -4.02 16.86 9.15
C SER A 74 -5.05 16.42 8.12
N ALA A 75 -6.28 16.89 8.25
CA ALA A 75 -7.36 16.70 7.28
C ALA A 75 -7.36 17.79 6.19
N THR A 76 -6.35 18.66 6.17
CA THR A 76 -6.25 19.78 5.24
C THR A 76 -5.79 19.28 3.88
N ILE A 77 -6.50 19.71 2.83
CA ILE A 77 -6.16 19.46 1.44
C ILE A 77 -6.07 20.78 0.69
N HIS A 78 -5.25 20.84 -0.36
CA HIS A 78 -5.03 22.05 -1.13
C HIS A 78 -5.34 21.85 -2.62
N PRO A 79 -5.87 22.86 -3.32
CA PRO A 79 -6.08 22.76 -4.76
C PRO A 79 -4.78 22.39 -5.50
N GLY A 80 -4.87 21.48 -6.46
CA GLY A 80 -3.73 20.90 -7.17
C GLY A 80 -3.08 19.70 -6.48
N GLN A 81 -3.44 19.40 -5.22
CA GLN A 81 -2.93 18.24 -4.51
C GLN A 81 -3.48 16.95 -5.15
N ARG A 82 -2.59 15.99 -5.39
CA ARG A 82 -2.99 14.66 -5.85
C ARG A 82 -3.40 13.80 -4.66
N LEU A 83 -4.60 13.24 -4.74
CA LEU A 83 -5.12 12.25 -3.81
C LEU A 83 -5.39 10.93 -4.54
N TYR A 84 -5.28 9.84 -3.81
CA TYR A 84 -5.71 8.51 -4.18
C TYR A 84 -7.03 8.24 -3.49
N LEU A 85 -8.10 8.07 -4.26
CA LEU A 85 -9.42 7.77 -3.73
C LEU A 85 -9.49 6.28 -3.36
N PRO A 86 -10.09 5.93 -2.20
CA PRO A 86 -10.43 4.56 -1.86
C PRO A 86 -11.30 3.93 -2.95
N SER A 87 -10.96 2.71 -3.37
CA SER A 87 -11.88 1.87 -4.14
C SER A 87 -13.02 1.38 -3.22
N PRO A 88 -14.23 1.16 -3.76
CA PRO A 88 -15.23 0.31 -3.12
C PRO A 88 -14.65 -1.05 -2.74
#